data_AF-A0A6C0M2L1-F1
#
_entry.id   AF-A0A6C0M2L1-F1
#
_cell.length_a   1.000
_cell.length_b   1.000
_cell.length_c   1.000
_cell.angle_alpha   90.00
_cell.angle_beta   90.00
_cell.angle_gamma   90.00
#
_symmetry.space_group_name_H-M   'P 1'
#
loop_
_entity.id
_entity.type
_entity.pdbx_description
1 polymer ?
#
loop_
_entity_poly.entity_id
_entity_poly.type
_entity_poly.pdbx_seq_one_letter_code
_entity_poly.pdbx_strand_id
1 'polypeptide(L)'
;MPDLSVNLSFYGFASLVYLYMIYVNPDNLLIKVLFLLLVLGINILLMWWLMSQQCVNPNTIWVFGGPVLTWIFLFVPVFWLLENMYVWLQPFGNTFGYLVMKLMGVTSFMDKILKDKVPGDNSRINKYINYIRSDPWGFFSMLTTNEDATPSILRADEAFNELSDKLKPDQNTPANRTEFVNYVRIKELVAKFIFYLLTLNLMTDITAIFIMEKSPCELSEQEQQVQDQKAKNSANAKPDNNVPQTIYSTRE
;
A
#
# COMPACT_ATOMS: atom_id res chain seq x y z
N MET A 1 19.39 -9.89 4.52
CA MET A 1 18.22 -9.06 4.16
C MET A 1 17.85 -8.27 5.40
N PRO A 2 17.50 -6.98 5.31
CA PRO A 2 17.06 -6.24 6.48
C PRO A 2 15.85 -6.97 7.06
N ASP A 3 15.75 -7.06 8.37
CA ASP A 3 14.61 -7.72 9.00
C ASP A 3 13.32 -7.04 8.54
N LEU A 4 12.39 -7.84 7.99
CA LEU A 4 11.11 -7.37 7.47
C LEU A 4 10.37 -6.48 8.48
N SER A 5 10.52 -6.78 9.78
CA SER A 5 9.96 -5.99 10.89
C SER A 5 10.53 -4.57 10.97
N VAL A 6 11.82 -4.38 10.69
CA VAL A 6 12.50 -3.08 10.72
C VAL A 6 12.03 -2.23 9.54
N ASN A 7 12.00 -2.81 8.33
CA ASN A 7 11.47 -2.13 7.14
C ASN A 7 10.01 -1.72 7.32
N LEU A 8 9.18 -2.65 7.82
CA LEU A 8 7.76 -2.39 8.07
C LEU A 8 7.55 -1.27 9.09
N SER A 9 8.40 -1.18 10.11
CA SER A 9 8.30 -0.14 11.14
C SER A 9 8.65 1.24 10.57
N PHE A 10 9.80 1.38 9.89
CA PHE A 10 10.21 2.67 9.33
C PHE A 10 9.29 3.15 8.21
N TYR A 11 8.99 2.29 7.25
CA TYR A 11 8.10 2.64 6.14
C TYR A 11 6.66 2.82 6.60
N GLY A 12 6.17 1.97 7.50
CA GLY A 12 4.82 2.09 8.06
C GLY A 12 4.63 3.42 8.79
N PHE A 13 5.57 3.80 9.65
CA PHE A 13 5.50 5.08 10.34
C PHE A 13 5.57 6.27 9.36
N ALA A 14 6.53 6.26 8.43
CA ALA A 14 6.68 7.32 7.43
C ALA A 14 5.41 7.46 6.55
N SER A 15 4.82 6.34 6.11
CA SER A 15 3.58 6.33 5.34
C SER A 15 2.39 6.83 6.14
N LEU A 16 2.26 6.47 7.43
CA LEU A 16 1.18 6.99 8.28
C LEU A 16 1.27 8.51 8.46
N VAL A 17 2.47 9.02 8.75
CA VAL A 17 2.70 10.47 8.90
C VAL A 17 2.38 11.19 7.59
N TYR A 18 2.83 10.67 6.45
CA TYR A 18 2.52 11.23 5.14
C TYR A 18 1.01 11.24 4.84
N LEU A 19 0.32 10.13 5.06
CA LEU A 19 -1.11 10.02 4.81
C LEU A 19 -1.94 10.91 5.73
N TYR A 20 -1.51 11.09 6.99
CA TYR A 20 -2.11 12.07 7.90
C TYR A 20 -1.94 13.49 7.37
N MET A 21 -0.73 13.84 6.92
CA MET A 21 -0.47 15.17 6.35
C MET A 21 -1.28 15.45 5.09
N ILE A 22 -1.43 14.47 4.19
CA ILE A 22 -2.27 14.56 2.99
C ILE A 22 -3.78 14.53 3.33
N TYR A 23 -4.17 13.88 4.42
CA TYR A 23 -5.55 13.95 4.91
C TYR A 23 -5.90 15.38 5.32
N VAL A 24 -4.99 16.10 5.98
CA VAL A 24 -5.22 17.51 6.33
C VAL A 24 -5.06 18.43 5.11
N ASN A 25 -4.07 18.18 4.24
CA ASN A 25 -3.74 19.03 3.08
C ASN A 25 -3.54 18.19 1.80
N PRO A 26 -4.62 17.88 1.05
CA PRO A 26 -4.57 16.92 -0.06
C PRO A 26 -3.64 17.32 -1.22
N ASP A 27 -3.59 18.62 -1.55
CA ASP A 27 -2.94 19.11 -2.77
C ASP A 27 -1.54 19.68 -2.54
N ASN A 28 -0.93 19.42 -1.39
CA ASN A 28 0.36 19.98 -1.05
C ASN A 28 1.51 19.19 -1.71
N LEU A 29 1.98 19.69 -2.86
CA LEU A 29 3.12 19.12 -3.60
C LEU A 29 4.38 18.98 -2.74
N LEU A 30 4.66 19.95 -1.87
CA LEU A 30 5.84 19.95 -1.02
C LEU A 30 5.83 18.76 -0.05
N ILE A 31 4.66 18.37 0.48
CA ILE A 31 4.52 17.19 1.35
C ILE A 31 4.84 15.91 0.55
N LYS A 32 4.40 15.82 -0.70
CA LYS A 32 4.69 14.67 -1.58
C LYS A 32 6.19 14.55 -1.87
N VAL A 33 6.85 15.67 -2.19
CA VAL A 33 8.30 15.69 -2.44
C VAL A 33 9.09 15.35 -1.18
N LEU A 34 8.72 15.91 -0.02
CA LEU A 34 9.36 15.58 1.26
C LEU A 34 9.22 14.10 1.60
N PHE A 35 8.05 13.50 1.37
CA PHE A 35 7.84 12.06 1.58
C PHE A 35 8.73 11.22 0.66
N LEU A 36 8.82 11.55 -0.63
CA LEU A 36 9.69 10.86 -1.58
C LEU A 36 11.17 10.91 -1.16
N LEU A 37 11.65 12.07 -0.69
CA LEU A 37 13.02 12.24 -0.19
C LEU A 37 13.25 11.50 1.13
N LEU A 38 12.26 11.51 2.04
CA LEU A 38 12.32 10.77 3.29
C LEU A 38 12.44 9.26 3.04
N VAL A 39 11.63 8.72 2.12
CA VAL A 39 11.70 7.31 1.72
C VAL A 39 13.08 6.96 1.15
N LEU A 40 13.63 7.80 0.28
CA LEU A 40 14.96 7.61 -0.28
C LEU A 40 16.03 7.59 0.82
N GLY A 41 15.97 8.55 1.76
CA GLY A 41 16.88 8.61 2.91
C GLY A 41 16.80 7.36 3.78
N ILE A 42 15.58 6.90 4.10
CA ILE A 42 15.36 5.65 4.85
C ILE A 42 15.95 4.45 4.10
N ASN A 43 15.70 4.32 2.79
CA ASN A 43 16.22 3.19 2.02
C ASN A 43 17.76 3.18 1.97
N ILE A 44 18.38 4.34 1.78
CA ILE A 44 19.85 4.48 1.83
C ILE A 44 20.39 4.06 3.19
N LEU A 45 19.78 4.53 4.28
CA LEU A 45 20.20 4.17 5.65
C LEU A 45 20.08 2.67 5.90
N LEU A 46 18.98 2.05 5.46
CA LEU A 46 18.76 0.61 5.59
C LEU A 46 19.78 -0.20 4.79
N MET A 47 20.08 0.20 3.55
CA MET A 47 21.09 -0.48 2.72
C MET A 47 22.50 -0.31 3.27
N TRP A 48 22.84 0.88 3.77
CA TRP A 48 24.10 1.09 4.47
C TRP A 48 24.21 0.20 5.70
N TRP A 49 23.17 0.16 6.53
CA TRP A 49 23.14 -0.69 7.72
C TRP A 49 23.30 -2.16 7.36
N LEU A 50 22.55 -2.66 6.37
CA LEU A 50 22.67 -4.03 5.87
C LEU A 50 24.11 -4.34 5.43
N MET A 51 24.70 -3.49 4.61
CA MET A 51 26.05 -3.71 4.06
C MET A 51 27.13 -3.65 5.13
N SER A 52 26.96 -2.81 6.16
CA SER A 52 27.89 -2.73 7.29
C SER A 52 27.93 -3.99 8.15
N GLN A 53 26.87 -4.81 8.13
CA GLN A 53 26.82 -6.07 8.87
C GLN A 53 27.47 -7.23 8.11
N GLN A 54 27.42 -7.19 6.77
CA GLN A 54 27.80 -8.33 5.94
C GLN A 54 29.19 -8.19 5.32
N CYS A 55 29.69 -6.95 5.19
CA CYS A 55 30.90 -6.64 4.45
C CYS A 55 31.94 -5.89 5.28
N VAL A 56 33.19 -6.36 5.21
CA VAL A 56 34.32 -5.70 5.87
C VAL A 56 34.71 -4.39 5.16
N ASN A 57 34.48 -4.28 3.84
CA ASN A 57 34.68 -3.06 3.05
C ASN A 57 33.60 -2.92 1.96
N PRO A 58 32.41 -2.39 2.28
CA PRO A 58 31.35 -2.26 1.29
C PRO A 58 31.71 -1.22 0.21
N ASN A 59 31.40 -1.53 -1.05
CA ASN A 59 31.57 -0.58 -2.14
C ASN A 59 30.53 0.54 -2.03
N THR A 60 30.95 1.68 -1.48
CA THR A 60 30.15 2.88 -1.25
C THR A 60 29.35 3.34 -2.47
N ILE A 61 29.89 3.22 -3.70
CA ILE A 61 29.19 3.65 -4.91
C ILE A 61 27.90 2.86 -5.10
N TRP A 62 27.95 1.53 -4.92
CA TRP A 62 26.77 0.69 -5.07
C TRP A 62 25.83 0.79 -3.88
N VAL A 63 26.35 0.95 -2.66
CA VAL A 63 25.52 1.10 -1.45
C VAL A 63 24.64 2.36 -1.52
N PHE A 64 25.15 3.46 -2.07
CA PHE A 64 24.35 4.69 -2.24
C PHE A 64 23.64 4.76 -3.61
N GLY A 65 24.27 4.25 -4.67
CA GLY A 65 23.73 4.29 -6.03
C GLY A 65 22.58 3.31 -6.28
N GLY A 66 22.64 2.13 -5.68
CA GLY A 66 21.59 1.10 -5.78
C GLY A 66 20.21 1.61 -5.34
N PRO A 67 20.07 2.15 -4.10
CA PRO A 67 18.85 2.77 -3.60
C PRO A 67 18.27 3.83 -4.53
N VAL A 68 19.13 4.75 -5.00
CA VAL A 68 18.72 5.84 -5.90
C VAL A 68 18.18 5.28 -7.21
N LEU A 69 18.85 4.28 -7.78
CA LEU A 69 18.43 3.65 -9.03
C LEU A 69 17.05 2.99 -8.87
N THR A 70 16.88 2.14 -7.85
CA THR A 70 15.59 1.49 -7.59
C THR A 70 14.49 2.48 -7.23
N TRP A 71 14.82 3.58 -6.54
CA TRP A 71 13.87 4.63 -6.20
C TRP A 71 13.36 5.36 -7.44
N ILE A 72 14.25 5.74 -8.37
CA ILE A 72 13.86 6.40 -9.64
C ILE A 72 13.03 5.46 -10.52
N PHE A 73 13.43 4.20 -10.67
CA PHE A 73 12.83 3.31 -11.67
C PHE A 73 11.64 2.48 -11.17
N LEU A 74 11.55 2.22 -9.85
CA LEU A 74 10.43 1.46 -9.27
C LEU A 74 9.52 2.35 -8.46
N PHE A 75 10.04 3.02 -7.43
CA PHE A 75 9.17 3.65 -6.45
C PHE A 75 8.51 4.93 -6.96
N VAL A 76 9.25 5.84 -7.60
CA VAL A 76 8.69 7.10 -8.11
C VAL A 76 7.55 6.88 -9.11
N PRO A 77 7.67 6.02 -10.15
CA PRO A 77 6.59 5.77 -11.09
C PRO A 77 5.36 5.14 -10.42
N VAL A 78 5.59 4.17 -9.52
CA VAL A 78 4.50 3.51 -8.78
C VAL A 78 3.80 4.50 -7.85
N PHE A 79 4.55 5.33 -7.13
CA PHE A 79 4.00 6.39 -6.28
C PHE A 79 3.12 7.35 -7.09
N TRP A 80 3.60 7.79 -8.26
CA TRP A 80 2.83 8.66 -9.14
C TRP A 80 1.55 7.99 -9.64
N LEU A 81 1.64 6.72 -10.03
CA LEU A 81 0.50 5.92 -10.47
C LEU A 81 -0.55 5.80 -9.36
N LEU A 82 -0.15 5.61 -8.10
CA LEU A 82 -1.10 5.53 -6.97
C LEU A 82 -1.73 6.87 -6.62
N GLU A 83 -1.00 7.97 -6.82
CA GLU A 83 -1.53 9.31 -6.57
C GLU A 83 -2.60 9.70 -7.59
N ASN A 84 -2.47 9.26 -8.84
CA ASN A 84 -3.34 9.69 -9.93
C ASN A 84 -4.36 8.62 -10.38
N MET A 85 -4.05 7.33 -10.25
CA MET A 85 -4.89 6.23 -10.76
C MET A 85 -5.57 5.44 -9.64
N TYR A 86 -6.80 5.85 -9.30
CA TYR A 86 -7.61 5.17 -8.27
C TYR A 86 -7.90 3.69 -8.57
N VAL A 87 -7.95 3.29 -9.85
CA VAL A 87 -8.25 1.90 -10.27
C VAL A 87 -7.32 0.87 -9.60
N TRP A 88 -6.06 1.23 -9.37
CA TRP A 88 -5.07 0.35 -8.72
C TRP A 88 -5.27 0.24 -7.19
N LEU A 89 -5.88 1.26 -6.57
CA LEU A 89 -6.17 1.28 -5.14
C LEU A 89 -7.47 0.56 -4.81
N GLN A 90 -8.38 0.43 -5.77
CA GLN A 90 -9.71 -0.14 -5.60
C GLN A 90 -9.74 -1.52 -4.90
N PRO A 91 -8.93 -2.54 -5.26
CA PRO A 91 -8.99 -3.84 -4.60
C PRO A 91 -8.63 -3.78 -3.11
N PHE A 92 -7.65 -2.94 -2.74
CA PHE A 92 -7.23 -2.74 -1.36
C PHE A 92 -8.24 -1.90 -0.56
N GLY A 93 -8.80 -0.86 -1.17
CA GLY A 93 -9.83 -0.03 -0.56
C GLY A 93 -11.11 -0.82 -0.28
N ASN A 94 -11.54 -1.67 -1.22
CA ASN A 94 -12.75 -2.48 -1.06
C ASN A 94 -12.59 -3.59 -0.02
N THR A 95 -11.36 -4.02 0.24
CA THR A 95 -11.06 -5.08 1.20
C THR A 95 -10.67 -4.50 2.56
N PHE A 96 -9.49 -3.90 2.65
CA PHE A 96 -8.96 -3.35 3.90
C PHE A 96 -9.64 -2.03 4.28
N GLY A 97 -9.87 -1.15 3.30
CA GLY A 97 -10.55 0.12 3.54
C GLY A 97 -11.97 -0.07 4.06
N TYR A 98 -12.73 -1.02 3.51
CA TYR A 98 -14.06 -1.35 4.01
C TYR A 98 -14.03 -1.93 5.43
N LEU A 99 -13.07 -2.80 5.73
CA LEU A 99 -12.90 -3.31 7.10
C LEU A 99 -12.73 -2.14 8.08
N VAL A 100 -11.89 -1.17 7.75
CA VAL A 100 -11.68 0.03 8.60
C VAL A 100 -12.97 0.88 8.69
N MET A 101 -13.66 1.15 7.58
CA MET A 101 -14.93 1.89 7.59
C MET A 101 -15.99 1.19 8.46
N LYS A 102 -16.06 -0.15 8.40
CA LYS A 102 -16.98 -0.96 9.21
C LYS A 102 -16.67 -0.85 10.70
N LEU A 103 -15.39 -0.87 11.07
CA LEU A 103 -14.96 -0.64 12.46
C LEU A 103 -15.27 0.78 12.93
N MET A 104 -15.21 1.77 12.04
CA MET A 104 -15.59 3.16 12.33
C MET A 104 -17.11 3.38 12.42
N GLY A 105 -17.93 2.39 12.07
CA GLY A 105 -19.38 2.47 12.22
C GLY A 105 -20.13 2.95 10.98
N VAL A 106 -19.59 2.77 9.77
CA VAL A 106 -20.29 3.15 8.52
C VAL A 106 -21.70 2.53 8.42
N THR A 107 -21.90 1.31 8.95
CA THR A 107 -23.21 0.65 8.99
C THR A 107 -24.21 1.41 9.86
N SER A 108 -23.77 1.86 11.04
CA SER A 108 -24.59 2.64 11.97
C SER A 108 -24.88 4.03 11.41
N PHE A 109 -23.91 4.63 10.73
CA PHE A 109 -24.09 5.90 10.02
C PHE A 109 -25.12 5.77 8.90
N MET A 110 -25.02 4.76 8.03
CA MET A 110 -25.97 4.54 6.94
C MET A 110 -27.38 4.23 7.45
N ASP A 111 -27.50 3.46 8.53
CA ASP A 111 -28.77 3.19 9.22
C ASP A 111 -29.43 4.47 9.78
N LYS A 112 -28.60 5.37 10.32
CA LYS A 112 -29.03 6.66 10.84
C LYS A 112 -29.55 7.57 9.73
N ILE A 113 -28.87 7.69 8.59
CA ILE A 113 -29.19 8.69 7.57
C ILE A 113 -30.24 8.24 6.54
N LEU A 114 -30.35 6.95 6.23
CA LEU A 114 -31.27 6.44 5.20
C LEU A 114 -32.69 6.23 5.72
N LYS A 115 -33.71 6.49 4.88
CA LYS A 115 -35.12 6.22 5.19
C LYS A 115 -35.38 4.72 5.41
N ASP A 116 -36.37 4.40 6.24
CA ASP A 116 -36.85 3.02 6.41
C ASP A 116 -37.60 2.51 5.17
N LYS A 117 -38.37 3.39 4.52
CA LYS A 117 -39.10 3.12 3.28
C LYS A 117 -39.24 4.40 2.45
N VAL A 118 -39.16 4.27 1.13
CA VAL A 118 -39.54 5.33 0.19
C VAL A 118 -41.04 5.18 -0.11
N PRO A 119 -41.84 6.26 -0.04
CA PRO A 119 -43.26 6.22 -0.39
C PRO A 119 -43.47 5.92 -1.88
N GLY A 120 -44.50 5.13 -2.20
CA GLY A 120 -44.77 4.63 -3.56
C GLY A 120 -44.35 3.16 -3.71
N ASP A 121 -45.09 2.39 -4.50
CA ASP A 121 -44.95 0.93 -4.65
C ASP A 121 -43.67 0.52 -5.40
N ASN A 122 -42.52 0.79 -4.79
CA ASN A 122 -41.19 0.51 -5.32
C ASN A 122 -40.48 -0.51 -4.42
N SER A 123 -41.05 -1.71 -4.34
CA SER A 123 -40.50 -2.85 -3.57
C SER A 123 -39.01 -3.12 -3.87
N ARG A 124 -38.58 -2.91 -5.12
CA ARG A 124 -37.16 -3.01 -5.53
C ARG A 124 -36.28 -1.95 -4.86
N ILE A 125 -36.69 -0.69 -4.88
CA ILE A 125 -35.91 0.42 -4.28
C ILE A 125 -35.79 0.23 -2.77
N ASN A 126 -36.89 -0.16 -2.11
CA ASN A 126 -36.86 -0.45 -0.67
C ASN A 126 -35.94 -1.64 -0.34
N LYS A 127 -35.86 -2.66 -1.20
CA LYS A 127 -34.90 -3.76 -1.05
C LYS A 127 -33.45 -3.26 -1.18
N TYR A 128 -33.17 -2.38 -2.14
CA TYR A 128 -31.83 -1.79 -2.29
C TYR A 128 -31.44 -0.88 -1.11
N ILE A 129 -32.36 -0.06 -0.59
CA ILE A 129 -32.09 0.80 0.57
C ILE A 129 -31.81 -0.04 1.81
N ASN A 130 -32.59 -1.10 2.04
CA ASN A 130 -32.35 -2.03 3.14
C ASN A 130 -31.00 -2.76 3.00
N TYR A 131 -30.63 -3.12 1.77
CA TYR A 131 -29.32 -3.70 1.49
C TYR A 131 -28.17 -2.73 1.81
N ILE A 132 -28.26 -1.47 1.37
CA ILE A 132 -27.24 -0.45 1.64
C ILE A 132 -27.13 -0.16 3.15
N ARG A 133 -28.24 -0.21 3.89
CA ARG A 133 -28.23 -0.10 5.36
C ARG A 133 -27.52 -1.27 6.03
N SER A 134 -27.88 -2.50 5.68
CA SER A 134 -27.33 -3.68 6.35
C SER A 134 -25.89 -3.97 5.95
N ASP A 135 -25.55 -3.75 4.68
CA ASP A 135 -24.20 -3.93 4.16
C ASP A 135 -23.85 -2.85 3.11
N PRO A 136 -23.30 -1.70 3.54
CA PRO A 136 -22.92 -0.61 2.65
C PRO A 136 -21.70 -0.93 1.78
N TRP A 137 -21.09 -2.12 1.89
CA TRP A 137 -19.89 -2.52 1.14
C TRP A 137 -20.02 -2.26 -0.35
N GLY A 138 -21.06 -2.80 -0.97
CA GLY A 138 -21.24 -2.71 -2.43
C GLY A 138 -21.39 -1.27 -2.89
N PHE A 139 -22.07 -0.44 -2.11
CA PHE A 139 -22.25 0.97 -2.42
C PHE A 139 -20.93 1.75 -2.31
N PHE A 140 -20.26 1.69 -1.16
CA PHE A 140 -18.98 2.39 -0.95
C PHE A 140 -17.85 1.84 -1.83
N SER A 141 -17.97 0.60 -2.33
CA SER A 141 -16.98 0.02 -3.25
C SER A 141 -16.90 0.75 -4.60
N MET A 142 -18.00 1.39 -5.00
CA MET A 142 -18.14 2.11 -6.27
C MET A 142 -17.83 3.61 -6.14
N LEU A 143 -17.62 4.10 -4.92
CA LEU A 143 -17.36 5.51 -4.65
C LEU A 143 -15.88 5.83 -4.64
N THR A 144 -15.55 7.06 -5.04
CA THR A 144 -14.20 7.65 -4.94
C THR A 144 -14.26 9.12 -4.55
N THR A 145 -13.17 9.64 -3.99
CA THR A 145 -12.97 11.09 -3.79
C THR A 145 -12.10 11.73 -4.87
N ASN A 146 -11.54 10.94 -5.79
CA ASN A 146 -10.68 11.45 -6.87
C ASN A 146 -11.52 12.18 -7.93
N GLU A 147 -11.11 13.41 -8.28
CA GLU A 147 -11.77 14.24 -9.29
C GLU A 147 -11.50 13.78 -10.72
N ASP A 148 -10.35 13.15 -10.96
CA ASP A 148 -9.92 12.64 -12.27
C ASP A 148 -10.38 11.18 -12.51
N ALA A 149 -11.26 10.65 -11.64
CA ALA A 149 -11.81 9.33 -11.82
C ALA A 149 -12.64 9.26 -13.11
N THR A 150 -12.47 8.17 -13.87
CA THR A 150 -13.27 7.92 -15.08
C THR A 150 -14.76 7.98 -14.76
N PRO A 151 -15.62 8.43 -15.70
CA PRO A 151 -17.06 8.64 -15.47
C PRO A 151 -17.85 7.38 -15.08
N SER A 152 -17.22 6.20 -15.06
CA SER A 152 -17.76 4.95 -14.54
C SER A 152 -17.71 4.83 -13.01
N ILE A 153 -17.03 5.74 -12.29
CA ILE A 153 -16.88 5.72 -10.82
C ILE A 153 -17.58 6.95 -10.25
N LEU A 154 -18.53 6.74 -9.32
CA LEU A 154 -19.32 7.83 -8.74
C LEU A 154 -18.48 8.61 -7.72
N ARG A 155 -18.48 9.94 -7.85
CA ARG A 155 -17.88 10.83 -6.85
C ARG A 155 -18.70 10.79 -5.58
N ALA A 156 -18.05 10.66 -4.43
CA ALA A 156 -18.73 10.59 -3.14
C ALA A 156 -19.67 11.78 -2.89
N ASP A 157 -19.23 12.97 -3.31
CA ASP A 157 -19.96 14.21 -3.13
C ASP A 157 -21.25 14.28 -3.95
N GLU A 158 -21.18 13.78 -5.19
CA GLU A 158 -22.31 13.69 -6.13
C GLU A 158 -23.27 12.57 -5.70
N ALA A 159 -22.74 11.42 -5.30
CA ALA A 159 -23.52 10.29 -4.80
C ALA A 159 -24.33 10.66 -3.54
N PHE A 160 -23.79 11.51 -2.66
CA PHE A 160 -24.55 12.01 -1.50
C PHE A 160 -25.72 12.92 -1.93
N ASN A 161 -25.50 13.77 -2.93
CA ASN A 161 -26.56 14.63 -3.47
C ASN A 161 -27.66 13.81 -4.16
N GLU A 162 -27.29 12.75 -4.90
CA GLU A 162 -28.24 11.81 -5.51
C GLU A 162 -29.03 11.01 -4.48
N LEU A 163 -28.48 10.79 -3.29
CA LEU A 163 -29.17 10.13 -2.19
C LEU A 163 -30.17 11.02 -1.45
N SER A 164 -30.19 12.34 -1.71
CA SER A 164 -30.95 13.31 -0.93
C SER A 164 -32.46 12.98 -0.80
N ASP A 165 -33.06 12.39 -1.83
CA ASP A 165 -34.47 11.94 -1.83
C ASP A 165 -34.71 10.70 -0.96
N LYS A 166 -33.66 9.93 -0.66
CA LYS A 166 -33.65 8.69 0.13
C LYS A 166 -33.15 8.89 1.57
N LEU A 167 -32.68 10.09 1.93
CA LEU A 167 -32.28 10.44 3.29
C LEU A 167 -33.50 10.75 4.18
N LYS A 168 -33.44 10.40 5.47
CA LYS A 168 -34.47 10.83 6.45
C LYS A 168 -34.59 12.36 6.45
N PRO A 169 -35.77 12.92 6.78
CA PRO A 169 -35.93 14.36 6.96
C PRO A 169 -34.87 14.87 7.95
N ASP A 170 -34.33 16.06 7.68
CA ASP A 170 -33.27 16.70 8.47
C ASP A 170 -31.90 16.01 8.47
N GLN A 171 -31.69 14.95 7.67
CA GLN A 171 -30.37 14.29 7.53
C GLN A 171 -29.57 14.76 6.32
N ASN A 172 -30.16 15.55 5.41
CA ASN A 172 -29.41 16.23 4.35
C ASN A 172 -28.69 17.46 4.90
N THR A 173 -27.71 17.23 5.77
CA THR A 173 -26.91 18.28 6.42
C THR A 173 -25.49 18.30 5.87
N PRO A 174 -24.82 19.46 5.86
CA PRO A 174 -23.40 19.55 5.50
C PRO A 174 -22.52 18.63 6.35
N ALA A 175 -22.86 18.45 7.64
CA ALA A 175 -22.12 17.57 8.54
C ALA A 175 -22.18 16.09 8.11
N ASN A 176 -23.38 15.57 7.80
CA ASN A 176 -23.55 14.20 7.32
C ASN A 176 -22.89 14.00 5.96
N ARG A 177 -22.92 15.03 5.09
CA ARG A 177 -22.22 15.02 3.80
C ARG A 177 -20.71 14.87 3.98
N THR A 178 -20.12 15.67 4.86
CA THR A 178 -18.70 15.58 5.19
C THR A 178 -18.34 14.23 5.81
N GLU A 179 -19.16 13.71 6.70
CA GLU A 179 -18.96 12.38 7.30
C GLU A 179 -19.00 11.27 6.24
N PHE A 180 -19.96 11.32 5.31
CA PHE A 180 -20.07 10.38 4.19
C PHE A 180 -18.82 10.41 3.29
N VAL A 181 -18.37 11.59 2.88
CA VAL A 181 -17.16 11.75 2.07
C VAL A 181 -15.92 11.29 2.82
N ASN A 182 -15.85 11.50 4.14
CA ASN A 182 -14.74 11.04 4.97
C ASN A 182 -14.62 9.51 5.00
N TYR A 183 -15.73 8.76 5.01
CA TYR A 183 -15.67 7.30 4.90
C TYR A 183 -14.97 6.86 3.60
N VAL A 184 -15.37 7.44 2.46
CA VAL A 184 -14.75 7.14 1.16
C VAL A 184 -13.27 7.55 1.15
N ARG A 185 -12.93 8.69 1.75
CA ARG A 185 -11.53 9.15 1.85
C ARG A 185 -10.67 8.20 2.69
N ILE A 186 -11.20 7.73 3.82
CA ILE A 186 -10.48 6.79 4.70
C ILE A 186 -10.22 5.46 3.99
N LYS A 187 -11.21 4.95 3.26
CA LYS A 187 -11.07 3.76 2.41
C LYS A 187 -9.89 3.89 1.44
N GLU A 188 -9.77 5.04 0.78
CA GLU A 188 -8.67 5.34 -0.15
C GLU A 188 -7.32 5.48 0.55
N LEU A 189 -7.26 6.14 1.70
CA LEU A 189 -6.03 6.29 2.48
C LEU A 189 -5.51 4.94 2.98
N VAL A 190 -6.40 4.06 3.44
CA VAL A 190 -6.04 2.69 3.83
C VAL A 190 -5.50 1.91 2.64
N ALA A 191 -6.10 2.05 1.46
CA ALA A 191 -5.59 1.42 0.25
C ALA A 191 -4.17 1.88 -0.08
N LYS A 192 -3.92 3.21 -0.05
CA LYS A 192 -2.59 3.79 -0.27
C LYS A 192 -1.58 3.29 0.75
N PHE A 193 -1.97 3.22 2.03
CA PHE A 193 -1.11 2.72 3.10
C PHE A 193 -0.63 1.29 2.82
N ILE A 194 -1.56 0.37 2.55
CA ILE A 194 -1.22 -1.03 2.27
C ILE A 194 -0.32 -1.13 1.03
N PHE A 195 -0.61 -0.35 -0.01
CA PHE A 195 0.19 -0.38 -1.23
C PHE A 195 1.60 0.14 -1.03
N TYR A 196 1.77 1.24 -0.28
CA TYR A 196 3.10 1.76 0.06
C TYR A 196 3.91 0.75 0.86
N LEU A 197 3.30 0.07 1.84
CA LEU A 197 3.99 -1.00 2.57
C LEU A 197 4.49 -2.09 1.61
N LEU A 198 3.65 -2.56 0.70
CA LEU A 198 4.04 -3.62 -0.25
C LEU A 198 5.16 -3.16 -1.19
N THR A 199 5.03 -1.97 -1.76
CA THR A 199 5.99 -1.46 -2.77
C THR A 199 7.32 -1.09 -2.13
N LEU A 200 7.33 -0.50 -0.94
CA LEU A 200 8.55 -0.12 -0.24
C LEU A 200 9.34 -1.34 0.24
N ASN A 201 8.66 -2.39 0.69
CA ASN A 201 9.32 -3.66 1.01
C ASN A 201 9.89 -4.32 -0.26
N LEU A 202 9.09 -4.41 -1.33
CA LEU A 202 9.55 -4.95 -2.61
C LEU A 202 10.76 -4.19 -3.16
N MET A 203 10.74 -2.85 -3.09
CA MET A 203 11.88 -2.02 -3.49
C MET A 203 13.12 -2.40 -2.69
N THR A 204 13.00 -2.48 -1.37
CA THR A 204 14.10 -2.81 -0.46
C THR A 204 14.71 -4.18 -0.77
N ASP A 205 13.88 -5.19 -1.05
CA ASP A 205 14.33 -6.52 -1.41
C ASP A 205 15.10 -6.53 -2.74
N ILE A 206 14.56 -5.85 -3.76
CA ILE A 206 15.23 -5.72 -5.07
C ILE A 206 16.55 -4.96 -4.93
N THR A 207 16.57 -3.86 -4.17
CA THR A 207 17.79 -3.08 -3.92
C THR A 207 18.85 -3.93 -3.23
N ALA A 208 18.47 -4.70 -2.20
CA ALA A 208 19.39 -5.56 -1.48
C ALA A 208 20.04 -6.62 -2.39
N ILE A 209 19.23 -7.30 -3.21
CA ILE A 209 19.73 -8.29 -4.18
C ILE A 209 20.69 -7.63 -5.18
N PHE A 210 20.30 -6.47 -5.72
CA PHE A 210 21.10 -5.75 -6.70
C PHE A 210 22.47 -5.34 -6.14
N ILE A 211 22.53 -4.82 -4.91
CA ILE A 211 23.80 -4.45 -4.28
C ILE A 211 24.66 -5.69 -4.04
N MET A 212 24.09 -6.76 -3.48
CA MET A 212 24.83 -7.99 -3.19
C MET A 212 25.48 -8.61 -4.43
N GLU A 213 24.82 -8.54 -5.60
CA GLU A 213 25.37 -9.06 -6.85
C GLU A 213 26.49 -8.16 -7.42
N LYS A 214 26.37 -6.83 -7.28
CA LYS A 214 27.28 -5.87 -7.92
C LYS A 214 28.44 -5.42 -7.04
N SER A 215 28.38 -5.62 -5.72
CA SER A 215 29.49 -5.39 -4.82
C SER A 215 30.09 -6.73 -4.38
N PRO A 216 31.17 -7.23 -5.01
CA PRO A 216 31.90 -8.38 -4.51
C PRO A 216 32.42 -8.01 -3.11
N CYS A 217 31.84 -8.65 -2.12
CA CYS A 217 32.06 -8.37 -0.72
C CYS A 217 32.81 -9.56 -0.13
N GLU A 218 33.94 -9.30 0.55
CA GLU A 218 34.53 -10.29 1.44
C GLU A 218 33.59 -10.44 2.63
N LEU A 219 32.88 -11.57 2.65
CA LEU A 219 31.91 -11.91 3.69
C LEU A 219 32.61 -11.94 5.05
N SER A 220 31.89 -11.53 6.08
CA SER A 220 32.36 -11.70 7.47
C SER A 220 32.61 -13.19 7.78
N GLU A 221 33.59 -13.48 8.65
CA GLU A 221 33.98 -14.87 9.02
C GLU A 221 32.78 -15.70 9.54
N GLN A 222 31.79 -15.04 10.16
CA GLN A 222 30.57 -15.69 10.67
C GLN A 222 29.62 -16.12 9.55
N GLU A 223 29.41 -15.28 8.52
CA GLU A 223 28.55 -15.63 7.39
C GLU A 223 29.20 -16.67 6.48
N GLN A 224 30.53 -16.65 6.39
CA GLN A 224 31.31 -17.66 5.66
C GLN A 224 31.15 -19.05 6.31
N GLN A 225 31.19 -19.15 7.65
CA GLN A 225 30.93 -20.40 8.36
C GLN A 225 29.50 -20.94 8.16
N VAL A 226 28.49 -20.06 8.08
CA VAL A 226 27.09 -20.45 7.84
C VAL A 226 26.88 -20.95 6.40
N GLN A 227 27.51 -20.30 5.40
CA GLN A 227 27.48 -20.78 4.02
C GLN A 227 28.23 -22.10 3.85
N ASP A 228 29.39 -22.26 4.49
CA ASP A 228 30.17 -23.50 4.47
C ASP A 228 29.41 -24.66 5.12
N GLN A 229 28.67 -24.40 6.22
CA GLN A 229 27.80 -25.40 6.83
C GLN A 229 26.62 -25.77 5.92
N LYS A 230 25.97 -24.80 5.26
CA LYS A 230 24.92 -25.09 4.27
C LYS A 230 25.45 -25.90 3.08
N ALA A 231 26.63 -25.57 2.56
CA ALA A 231 27.27 -26.31 1.48
C ALA A 231 27.62 -27.75 1.90
N LYS A 232 28.17 -27.94 3.11
CA LYS A 232 28.45 -29.27 3.69
C LYS A 232 27.19 -30.09 3.91
N ASN A 233 26.09 -29.47 4.35
CA ASN A 233 24.82 -30.17 4.56
C ASN A 233 24.15 -30.57 3.25
N SER A 234 24.22 -29.74 2.21
CA SER A 234 23.73 -30.06 0.87
C SER A 234 24.58 -31.13 0.16
N ALA A 235 25.89 -31.15 0.40
CA ALA A 235 26.78 -32.21 -0.13
C ALA A 235 26.56 -33.57 0.55
N ASN A 236 26.05 -33.59 1.77
CA ASN A 236 25.74 -34.81 2.52
C ASN A 236 24.29 -35.30 2.34
N ALA A 237 23.44 -34.53 1.64
CA ALA A 237 22.12 -34.99 1.23
C ALA A 237 22.29 -35.99 0.06
N LYS A 238 22.00 -37.27 0.31
CA LYS A 238 22.06 -38.34 -0.71
C LYS A 238 21.32 -37.90 -1.99
N PRO A 239 21.88 -38.13 -3.19
CA PRO A 239 21.18 -37.84 -4.43
C PRO A 239 19.95 -38.76 -4.54
N ASP A 240 18.76 -38.15 -4.61
CA ASP A 240 17.57 -38.82 -5.09
C ASP A 240 17.64 -38.84 -6.62
N ASN A 241 17.72 -40.04 -7.20
CA ASN A 241 18.15 -40.30 -8.59
C ASN A 241 17.11 -39.90 -9.67
N ASN A 242 16.24 -38.91 -9.44
CA ASN A 242 15.12 -38.60 -10.34
C ASN A 242 14.91 -37.11 -10.67
N VAL A 243 15.97 -36.29 -10.79
CA VAL A 243 15.85 -34.94 -11.38
C VAL A 243 17.07 -34.61 -12.26
N PRO A 244 16.89 -34.20 -13.53
CA PRO A 244 18.00 -33.87 -14.42
C PRO A 244 18.79 -32.65 -13.94
N GLN A 245 20.12 -32.78 -13.90
CA GLN A 245 21.07 -31.75 -13.47
C GLN A 245 21.04 -30.53 -14.42
N THR A 246 20.85 -29.34 -13.86
CA THR A 246 21.10 -28.08 -14.56
C THR A 246 22.53 -27.64 -14.24
N ILE A 247 23.42 -27.68 -15.23
CA ILE A 247 24.82 -27.27 -15.12
C ILE A 247 24.91 -25.75 -15.21
N TYR A 248 25.34 -25.07 -14.15
CA TYR A 248 25.82 -23.69 -14.25
C TYR A 248 27.30 -23.70 -14.64
N SER A 249 27.58 -23.28 -15.87
CA SER A 249 28.92 -23.04 -16.40
C SER A 249 29.50 -21.76 -15.77
N THR A 250 30.53 -21.90 -14.93
CA THR A 250 31.47 -20.80 -14.64
C THR A 250 32.32 -20.54 -15.87
N ARG A 251 32.25 -19.34 -16.43
CA ARG A 251 33.14 -18.89 -17.51
C ARG A 251 34.26 -18.04 -16.90
N GLU A 252 35.48 -18.37 -17.32
CA GLU A 252 36.73 -17.63 -17.13
C GLU A 252 36.65 -16.17 -17.60
#